data_AF-A0A7K1C9C9-F1
#
_entry.id   AF-A0A7K1C9C9-F1
#
_cell.length_a   1.000
_cell.length_b   1.000
_cell.length_c   1.000
_cell.angle_alpha   90.00
_cell.angle_beta   90.00
_cell.angle_gamma   90.00
#
_symmetry.space_group_name_H-M   'P 1'
#
loop_
_entity.id
_entity.type
_entity.pdbx_description
1 polymer ?
#
loop_
_entity_poly.entity_id
_entity_poly.type
_entity_poly.pdbx_seq_one_letter_code
_entity_poly.pdbx_strand_id
1 'polypeptide(L)' 'MPVEPTSSTHVDHVDPLVIDCDTCVMQQSDACADCVVSFLLDRETAESTAVVLDLNEIRALKALGDAGLVPTLRHRASG' A
#
# COMPACT_ATOMS: atom_id res chain seq x y z
N MET A 1 10.28 10.16 -44.11
CA MET A 1 11.04 10.66 -42.96
C MET A 1 10.59 9.85 -41.75
N PRO A 2 11.34 8.84 -41.28
CA PRO A 2 11.01 8.13 -40.05
C PRO A 2 11.39 9.02 -38.86
N VAL A 3 10.43 9.27 -37.96
CA VAL A 3 10.68 10.00 -36.71
C VAL A 3 11.04 8.97 -35.64
N GLU A 4 12.18 9.14 -34.98
CA GLU A 4 12.61 8.28 -33.87
C GLU A 4 11.81 8.58 -32.60
N PRO A 5 11.47 7.57 -31.77
CA PRO A 5 10.86 7.82 -30.47
C PRO A 5 11.95 8.27 -29.48
N THR A 6 12.11 9.58 -29.30
CA THR A 6 12.84 10.14 -28.16
C THR A 6 11.86 10.49 -27.06
N SER A 7 11.78 9.64 -26.03
CA SER A 7 11.48 10.03 -24.65
C SER A 7 11.56 8.79 -23.77
N SER A 8 12.76 8.48 -23.30
CA SER A 8 12.91 7.70 -22.07
C SER A 8 12.42 8.58 -20.93
N THR A 9 11.13 8.49 -20.62
CA THR A 9 10.57 9.08 -19.41
C THR A 9 11.25 8.40 -18.23
N HIS A 10 12.07 9.14 -17.49
CA HIS A 10 12.59 8.64 -16.22
C HIS A 10 11.41 8.56 -15.25
N VAL A 11 10.89 7.35 -15.06
CA VAL A 11 10.04 7.03 -13.91
C VAL A 11 10.98 6.98 -12.72
N ASP A 12 10.90 7.97 -11.82
CA ASP A 12 11.54 7.89 -10.52
C ASP A 12 11.09 6.58 -9.86
N HIS A 13 12.02 5.62 -9.73
CA HIS A 13 11.74 4.36 -9.10
C HIS A 13 11.72 4.60 -7.60
N VAL A 14 10.53 4.84 -7.05
CA VAL A 14 10.32 4.90 -5.61
C VAL A 14 10.56 3.49 -5.09
N ASP A 15 11.57 3.33 -4.22
CA ASP A 15 11.76 2.08 -3.51
C ASP A 15 10.44 1.68 -2.85
N PRO A 16 9.89 0.49 -3.17
CA PRO A 16 8.59 0.10 -2.66
C PRO A 16 8.66 -0.08 -1.14
N LEU A 17 7.66 0.43 -0.43
CA LEU A 17 7.44 0.03 0.95
C LEU A 17 7.07 -1.46 0.98
N VAL A 18 7.99 -2.30 1.44
CA VAL A 18 7.73 -3.72 1.65
C VAL A 18 7.17 -3.92 3.06
N ILE A 19 6.00 -4.53 3.14
CA ILE A 19 5.39 -4.97 4.40
C ILE A 19 5.56 -6.47 4.49
N ASP A 20 6.34 -6.92 5.47
CA ASP A 20 6.55 -8.33 5.76
C ASP A 20 5.91 -8.65 7.12
N CYS A 21 4.80 -9.38 7.09
CA CYS A 21 4.06 -9.77 8.29
C CYS A 21 4.83 -10.76 9.17
N ASP A 22 5.84 -11.47 8.63
CA ASP A 22 6.64 -12.44 9.38
C ASP A 22 7.73 -11.75 10.23
N THR A 23 8.17 -10.56 9.82
CA THR A 23 9.19 -9.77 10.54
C THR A 23 8.61 -8.55 11.27
N CYS A 24 7.30 -8.37 11.28
CA CYS A 24 6.64 -7.25 11.94
C CYS A 24 6.54 -7.46 13.46
N VAL A 25 7.02 -6.51 14.26
CA VAL A 25 6.96 -6.60 15.75
C VAL A 25 5.53 -6.60 16.31
N MET A 26 4.54 -6.20 15.50
CA MET A 26 3.13 -6.18 15.90
C MET A 26 2.45 -7.54 15.68
N GLN A 27 3.14 -8.55 15.16
CA GLN A 27 2.57 -9.87 14.86
C GLN A 27 1.82 -10.43 16.08
N GLN A 28 0.65 -11.04 15.85
CA GLN A 28 -0.21 -11.64 16.87
C GLN A 28 -0.78 -10.66 17.93
N SER A 29 -0.67 -9.34 17.72
CA SER A 29 -1.34 -8.33 18.54
C SER A 29 -2.69 -7.89 17.96
N ASP A 30 -3.49 -7.19 18.76
CA ASP A 30 -4.75 -6.57 18.32
C ASP A 30 -4.55 -5.63 17.12
N ALA A 31 -3.40 -4.94 17.07
CA ALA A 31 -3.08 -4.07 15.94
C ALA A 31 -2.82 -4.84 14.63
N CYS A 32 -2.34 -6.09 14.71
CA CYS A 32 -2.18 -6.97 13.56
C CYS A 32 -3.51 -7.63 13.15
N ALA A 33 -4.38 -7.93 14.11
CA ALA A 33 -5.73 -8.42 13.84
C ALA A 33 -6.60 -7.35 13.13
N ASP A 34 -6.39 -6.07 13.47
CA ASP A 34 -7.02 -4.90 12.83
C ASP A 34 -6.20 -4.37 11.62
N CYS A 35 -5.24 -5.14 11.11
CA CYS A 35 -4.41 -4.68 9.99
C CYS A 35 -5.11 -4.90 8.64
N VAL A 36 -5.15 -3.86 7.80
CA VAL A 36 -5.67 -3.95 6.42
C VAL A 36 -4.97 -5.03 5.60
N VAL A 37 -3.69 -5.32 5.87
CA VAL A 37 -2.89 -6.32 5.14
C VAL A 37 -3.45 -7.73 5.29
N SER A 38 -4.05 -8.06 6.44
CA SER A 38 -4.74 -9.34 6.65
C SER A 38 -5.88 -9.53 5.65
N PHE A 39 -6.60 -8.45 5.32
CA PHE A 39 -7.67 -8.46 4.33
C PHE A 39 -7.14 -8.49 2.89
N LEU A 40 -6.04 -7.80 2.61
CA LEU A 40 -5.44 -7.77 1.27
C LEU A 40 -4.80 -9.11 0.88
N LEU A 41 -4.29 -9.85 1.86
CA LEU A 41 -3.66 -11.15 1.66
C LEU A 41 -4.62 -12.33 1.88
N ASP A 42 -5.86 -12.08 2.30
CA ASP A 42 -6.85 -13.12 2.53
C ASP A 42 -7.22 -13.84 1.22
N ARG A 43 -6.95 -15.15 1.20
CA ARG A 43 -6.91 -15.97 -0.02
C ARG A 43 -8.29 -16.43 -0.47
N GLU A 44 -9.30 -16.28 0.38
CA GLU A 44 -10.66 -16.73 0.15
C GLU A 44 -11.44 -15.71 -0.69
N THR A 45 -11.03 -14.44 -0.61
CA THR A 45 -11.55 -13.33 -1.40
C THR A 45 -10.59 -12.94 -2.54
N ALA A 46 -9.32 -13.34 -2.47
CA ALA A 46 -8.29 -12.97 -3.44
C ALA A 46 -8.20 -13.94 -4.63
N GLU A 47 -9.01 -13.70 -5.66
CA GLU A 47 -8.38 -13.62 -6.98
C GLU A 47 -7.40 -12.45 -6.87
N SER A 48 -6.08 -12.70 -6.75
CA SER A 48 -5.00 -11.74 -6.43
C SER A 48 -5.06 -10.43 -7.21
N THR A 49 -5.98 -9.55 -6.85
CA THR A 49 -6.35 -8.37 -7.63
C THR A 49 -5.75 -7.15 -6.95
N ALA A 50 -5.05 -6.33 -7.73
CA ALA A 50 -4.52 -5.07 -7.25
C ALA A 50 -5.64 -4.18 -6.71
N VAL A 51 -5.39 -3.51 -5.59
CA VAL A 51 -6.28 -2.44 -5.11
C VAL A 51 -6.09 -1.23 -6.02
N VAL A 52 -7.09 -0.96 -6.85
CA VAL A 52 -7.10 0.20 -7.75
C VAL A 52 -7.98 1.26 -7.11
N LEU A 53 -7.39 2.44 -6.90
CA LEU A 53 -8.09 3.61 -6.37
C LEU A 53 -8.12 4.70 -7.43
N ASP A 54 -9.28 5.29 -7.65
CA ASP A 54 -9.40 6.48 -8.47
C ASP A 54 -8.95 7.75 -7.72
N LEU A 55 -8.90 8.87 -8.44
CA LEU A 55 -8.40 10.13 -7.91
C LEU A 55 -9.28 10.70 -6.79
N ASN A 56 -10.59 10.49 -6.83
CA ASN A 56 -11.50 10.93 -5.77
C ASN A 56 -11.35 10.06 -4.53
N GLU A 57 -11.16 8.75 -4.69
CA GLU A 57 -10.89 7.83 -3.60
C GLU A 57 -9.58 8.16 -2.88
N ILE A 58 -8.50 8.44 -3.62
CA ILE A 58 -7.23 8.88 -3.03
C ILE A 58 -7.40 10.20 -2.26
N ARG A 59 -8.16 11.17 -2.79
CA ARG A 59 -8.44 12.43 -2.09
C ARG A 59 -9.23 12.19 -0.80
N ALA A 60 -10.21 11.30 -0.83
CA ALA A 60 -10.99 10.95 0.34
C ALA A 60 -10.11 10.30 1.41
N LEU A 61 -9.30 9.30 1.05
CA LEU A 61 -8.34 8.66 1.96
C LEU A 61 -7.38 9.67 2.59
N LYS A 62 -6.88 10.64 1.80
CA LYS A 62 -6.04 11.73 2.31
C LYS A 62 -6.79 12.61 3.31
N ALA A 63 -8.02 13.04 2.98
CA ALA A 63 -8.82 13.88 3.87
C ALA A 63 -9.15 13.17 5.19
N LEU A 64 -9.44 11.87 5.14
CA LEU A 64 -9.63 11.06 6.35
C LEU A 64 -8.34 10.97 7.18
N GLY A 65 -7.17 10.86 6.53
CA GLY A 65 -5.87 10.86 7.19
C GLY A 65 -5.57 12.18 7.89
N ASP A 66 -5.79 13.29 7.18
CA ASP A 66 -5.60 14.64 7.73
C ASP A 66 -6.55 14.91 8.92
N ALA A 67 -7.73 14.28 8.95
CA ALA A 67 -8.70 14.35 10.05
C ALA A 67 -8.44 13.32 11.18
N GLY A 68 -7.46 12.42 11.05
CA GLY A 68 -7.16 11.38 12.04
C GLY A 68 -8.19 10.23 12.09
N LEU A 69 -8.99 10.06 11.04
CA LEU A 69 -10.04 9.03 10.95
C LEU A 69 -9.55 7.70 10.38
N VAL A 70 -8.33 7.66 9.83
CA VAL A 70 -7.67 6.42 9.41
C VAL A 70 -6.38 6.21 10.19
N PRO A 71 -6.02 4.96 10.53
CA PRO A 71 -4.75 4.67 11.17
C PRO A 71 -3.56 5.08 10.28
N THR A 72 -2.51 5.61 10.91
CA THR A 72 -1.20 5.73 10.25
C THR A 72 -0.56 4.35 10.07
N LEU A 73 0.53 4.26 9.29
CA LEU A 73 1.30 3.03 9.15
C LEU A 73 1.74 2.52 10.53
N ARG A 74 1.26 1.33 10.93
CA ARG A 74 1.59 0.67 12.20
C ARG A 74 2.74 -0.34 12.06
N HIS A 75 3.12 -0.71 10.84
CA HIS A 75 4.18 -1.67 10.57
C HIS A 75 5.53 -1.20 11.10
N ARG A 76 6.25 -2.08 11.80
CA ARG A 76 7.63 -1.87 12.24
C ARG A 76 8.37 -3.20 12.12
N ALA A 77 9.44 -3.21 11.34
CA ALA A 77 10.31 -4.38 11.20
C ALA A 77 11.05 -4.66 12.51
N SER A 78 11.35 -5.94 12.76
CA SER A 78 12.05 -6.40 13.97
C SER A 78 13.56 -6.14 13.97
N GLY A 79 14.11 -5.56 12.89
CA GLY A 79 15.53 -5.24 12.72
C GLY A 79 15.82 -4.63 11.36
#